data_AF-A0A9X6AAL6-F1
#
_entry.id   AF-A0A9X6AAL6-F1
#
_cell.length_a   1.000
_cell.length_b   1.000
_cell.length_c   1.000
_cell.angle_alpha   90.00
_cell.angle_beta   90.00
_cell.angle_gamma   90.00
#
_symmetry.space_group_name_H-M   'P 1'
#
loop_
_entity.id
_entity.type
_entity.pdbx_description
1 polymer ?
#
loop_
_entity_poly.entity_id
_entity_poly.type
_entity_poly.pdbx_seq_one_letter_code
_entity_poly.pdbx_strand_id
1 'polypeptide(L)'
;GLRAPAEGELSHARWVRFTAQTRMSGVDLRWDNGAVCAIRKGAAQEVIEWVQMYGGHVPPEARSLTVSVAGSGGTPLLVAVHDWDGPRVLGLIHLKDVVKDGIRERFAELRRMGIRTVM
;
A
#
# COMPACT_ATOMS: atom_id res chain seq x y z
N GLY A 1 8.55 8.16 21.02
CA GLY A 1 7.21 8.36 20.42
C GLY A 1 7.35 8.91 19.01
N LEU A 2 6.31 8.81 18.18
CA LEU A 2 6.30 9.46 16.85
C LEU A 2 6.27 10.98 17.04
N ARG A 3 7.18 11.70 16.37
CA ARG A 3 7.23 13.17 16.35
C ARG A 3 7.11 13.68 14.92
N ALA A 4 6.64 14.91 14.78
CA ALA A 4 6.77 15.59 13.49
C ALA A 4 8.26 15.73 13.12
N PRO A 5 8.60 15.60 11.83
CA PRO A 5 9.94 15.94 11.36
C PRO A 5 10.24 17.40 11.69
N ALA A 6 11.48 17.69 12.11
CA ALA A 6 11.94 19.05 12.30
C ALA A 6 12.05 19.75 10.93
N GLU A 7 12.04 21.08 10.94
CA GLU A 7 12.26 21.86 9.73
C GLU A 7 13.61 21.47 9.09
N GLY A 8 13.58 21.15 7.79
CA GLY A 8 14.76 20.68 7.05
C GLY A 8 15.06 19.18 7.17
N GLU A 9 14.44 18.42 8.08
CA GLU A 9 14.73 16.98 8.26
C GLU A 9 14.37 16.12 7.03
N LEU A 10 13.49 16.63 6.17
CA LEU A 10 13.07 16.00 4.91
C LEU A 10 13.49 16.80 3.67
N SER A 11 14.51 17.67 3.79
CA SER A 11 14.99 18.56 2.72
C SER A 11 15.36 17.83 1.41
N HIS A 12 15.82 16.58 1.51
CA HIS A 12 16.21 15.74 0.37
C HIS A 12 15.22 14.61 0.09
N ALA A 13 13.99 14.71 0.57
CA ALA A 13 12.95 13.72 0.30
C ALA A 13 12.49 13.79 -1.18
N ARG A 14 12.54 12.65 -1.87
CA ARG A 14 11.99 12.48 -3.20
C ARG A 14 10.70 11.66 -3.13
N TRP A 15 9.59 12.31 -3.47
CA TRP A 15 8.28 11.65 -3.50
C TRP A 15 8.12 10.78 -4.75
N VAL A 16 7.78 9.51 -4.55
CA VAL A 16 7.40 8.58 -5.61
C VAL A 16 5.89 8.63 -5.74
N ARG A 17 5.42 9.29 -6.81
CA ARG A 17 3.99 9.41 -7.10
C ARG A 17 3.40 8.05 -7.45
N PHE A 18 2.14 7.87 -7.09
CA PHE A 18 1.37 6.72 -7.51
C PHE A 18 1.22 6.68 -9.04
N THR A 19 1.37 5.50 -9.62
CA THR A 19 0.96 5.23 -11.01
C THR A 19 0.15 3.94 -11.08
N ALA A 20 -0.80 3.85 -12.01
CA ALA A 20 -1.60 2.64 -12.20
C ALA A 20 -0.75 1.46 -12.69
N GLN A 21 0.35 1.73 -13.38
CA GLN A 21 1.26 0.71 -13.90
C GLN A 21 2.07 0.05 -12.78
N THR A 22 2.58 0.84 -11.83
CA THR A 22 3.36 0.32 -10.68
C THR A 22 2.50 -0.07 -9.50
N ARG A 23 1.25 0.44 -9.44
CA ARG A 23 0.30 0.32 -8.33
C ARG A 23 0.93 0.59 -6.95
N MET A 24 1.95 1.44 -6.91
CA MET A 24 2.71 1.80 -5.72
C MET A 24 2.99 3.30 -5.68
N SER A 25 3.12 3.83 -4.47
CA SER A 25 3.70 5.14 -4.19
C SER A 25 4.73 5.01 -3.06
N GLY A 26 5.43 6.10 -2.74
CA GLY A 26 6.41 6.06 -1.68
C GLY A 26 7.23 7.32 -1.55
N VAL A 27 8.34 7.20 -0.84
CA VAL A 27 9.31 8.26 -0.65
C VAL A 27 10.71 7.66 -0.57
N ASP A 28 11.66 8.33 -1.20
CA ASP A 28 13.09 8.09 -1.02
C ASP A 28 13.65 9.22 -0.15
N LEU A 29 14.22 8.85 0.98
CA LEU A 29 14.76 9.75 1.99
C LEU A 29 16.28 9.67 1.97
N ARG A 30 16.91 10.83 2.09
CA ARG A 30 18.35 10.96 2.24
C ARG A 30 18.63 12.04 3.28
N TRP A 31 19.59 11.79 4.16
CA TRP A 31 20.03 12.73 5.19
C TRP A 31 21.50 13.13 4.97
N ASP A 32 21.90 14.27 5.54
CA ASP A 32 23.26 14.83 5.39
C ASP A 32 24.35 13.92 5.96
N ASN A 33 24.01 13.09 6.94
CA ASN A 33 24.90 12.07 7.50
C ASN A 33 25.12 10.86 6.55
N GLY A 34 24.53 10.89 5.34
CA GLY A 34 24.64 9.83 4.34
C GLY A 34 23.62 8.70 4.50
N ALA A 35 22.77 8.72 5.54
CA ALA A 35 21.71 7.73 5.69
C ALA A 35 20.70 7.82 4.54
N VAL A 36 20.21 6.66 4.10
CA VAL A 36 19.19 6.54 3.06
C VAL A 36 18.09 5.59 3.51
N CYS A 37 16.86 5.89 3.10
CA CYS A 37 15.70 5.06 3.39
C CYS A 37 14.68 5.19 2.27
N ALA A 38 14.28 4.09 1.65
CA ALA A 38 13.19 4.06 0.69
C ALA A 38 11.97 3.39 1.34
N ILE A 39 10.82 4.06 1.29
CA ILE A 39 9.55 3.52 1.78
C ILE A 39 8.63 3.35 0.57
N ARG A 40 7.94 2.21 0.50
CA ARG A 40 6.92 1.92 -0.52
C ARG A 40 5.62 1.48 0.13
N LYS A 41 4.51 1.95 -0.44
CA LYS A 41 3.15 1.51 -0.13
C LYS A 41 2.44 1.22 -1.43
N GLY A 42 1.70 0.11 -1.50
CA GLY A 42 0.87 -0.15 -2.67
C GLY A 42 0.23 -1.52 -2.64
N ALA A 43 -0.16 -1.98 -3.83
CA ALA A 43 -0.72 -3.31 -4.02
C ALA A 43 0.25 -4.37 -3.45
N ALA A 44 -0.30 -5.31 -2.69
CA ALA A 44 0.51 -6.27 -1.94
C ALA A 44 1.54 -7.01 -2.81
N GLN A 45 1.13 -7.46 -3.99
CA GLN A 45 2.03 -8.18 -4.90
C GLN A 45 3.21 -7.30 -5.36
N GLU A 46 2.96 -6.03 -5.70
CA GLU A 46 4.01 -5.11 -6.18
C GLU A 46 5.02 -4.78 -5.09
N VAL A 47 4.55 -4.60 -3.85
CA VAL A 47 5.42 -4.34 -2.71
C VAL A 47 6.26 -5.57 -2.37
N ILE A 48 5.68 -6.78 -2.47
CA ILE A 48 6.40 -8.04 -2.29
C ILE A 48 7.50 -8.18 -3.34
N GLU A 49 7.18 -7.95 -4.62
CA GLU A 49 8.15 -8.01 -5.71
C GLU A 49 9.25 -6.97 -5.53
N TRP A 50 8.90 -5.75 -5.10
CA TRP A 50 9.87 -4.71 -4.77
C TRP A 50 10.83 -5.16 -3.65
N VAL A 51 10.32 -5.71 -2.54
CA VAL A 51 11.17 -6.22 -1.45
C VAL A 51 12.11 -7.33 -1.96
N GLN A 52 11.57 -8.28 -2.74
CA GLN A 52 12.35 -9.40 -3.29
C GLN A 52 13.42 -8.94 -4.29
N MET A 53 13.13 -7.93 -5.11
CA MET A 53 14.07 -7.35 -6.09
C MET A 53 15.33 -6.79 -5.41
N TYR A 54 15.20 -6.25 -4.21
CA TYR A 54 16.33 -5.75 -3.42
C TYR A 54 16.92 -6.81 -2.46
N GLY A 55 16.56 -8.09 -2.62
CA GLY A 55 17.09 -9.20 -1.81
C GLY A 55 16.48 -9.32 -0.42
N GLY A 56 15.34 -8.67 -0.18
CA GLY A 56 14.68 -8.62 1.12
C GLY A 56 13.83 -9.86 1.41
N HIS A 57 13.53 -10.05 2.70
CA HIS A 57 12.64 -11.13 3.15
C HIS A 57 11.19 -10.65 3.25
N VAL A 58 10.28 -11.47 2.72
CA VAL A 58 8.83 -11.27 2.84
C VAL A 58 8.27 -12.35 3.77
N PRO A 59 7.77 -11.99 4.95
CA PRO A 59 7.16 -12.95 5.87
C PRO A 59 5.98 -13.68 5.21
N PRO A 60 5.84 -15.01 5.39
CA PRO A 60 4.70 -15.77 4.86
C PRO A 60 3.34 -15.19 5.27
N GLU A 61 3.27 -14.62 6.47
CA GLU A 61 2.08 -13.99 7.04
C GLU A 61 1.58 -12.84 6.17
N ALA A 62 2.47 -12.08 5.53
CA ALA A 62 2.10 -10.94 4.67
C ALA A 62 1.18 -11.39 3.52
N ARG A 63 1.45 -12.55 2.91
CA ARG A 63 0.60 -13.13 1.87
C ARG A 63 -0.74 -13.62 2.44
N SER A 64 -0.70 -14.35 3.56
CA SER A 64 -1.91 -14.89 4.18
C SER A 64 -2.90 -13.79 4.61
N LEU A 65 -2.39 -12.70 5.21
CA LEU A 65 -3.19 -11.56 5.63
C LEU A 65 -3.74 -10.77 4.43
N THR A 66 -2.96 -10.65 3.35
CA THR A 66 -3.42 -10.05 2.09
C THR A 66 -4.62 -10.82 1.54
N VAL A 67 -4.53 -12.15 1.48
CA VAL A 67 -5.63 -13.01 0.99
C VAL A 67 -6.86 -12.88 1.90
N SER A 68 -6.67 -12.88 3.21
CA SER A 68 -7.76 -12.73 4.18
C SER A 68 -8.50 -11.39 4.01
N VAL A 69 -7.78 -10.28 3.89
CA VAL A 69 -8.38 -8.95 3.71
C VAL A 69 -9.12 -8.86 2.37
N ALA A 70 -8.52 -9.34 1.28
CA ALA A 70 -9.17 -9.38 -0.02
C ALA A 70 -10.45 -10.24 0.00
N GLY A 71 -10.39 -11.42 0.64
CA GLY A 71 -11.54 -12.32 0.79
C GLY A 71 -12.69 -11.72 1.63
N SER A 72 -12.39 -10.79 2.54
CA SER A 72 -13.40 -10.06 3.31
C SER A 72 -14.03 -8.88 2.56
N GLY A 73 -13.62 -8.63 1.31
CA GLY A 73 -14.08 -7.49 0.51
C GLY A 73 -13.34 -6.19 0.78
N GLY A 74 -12.22 -6.24 1.52
CA GLY A 74 -11.31 -5.11 1.70
C GLY A 74 -10.24 -5.03 0.61
N THR A 75 -9.57 -3.90 0.52
CA THR A 75 -8.38 -3.70 -0.33
C THR A 75 -7.11 -3.75 0.52
N PRO A 76 -6.30 -4.82 0.43
CA PRO A 76 -5.04 -4.91 1.16
C PRO A 76 -3.95 -4.09 0.48
N LEU A 77 -3.29 -3.22 1.25
CA LEU A 77 -2.05 -2.57 0.83
C LEU A 77 -0.92 -2.98 1.76
N LEU A 78 0.26 -3.24 1.22
CA LEU A 78 1.46 -3.45 2.05
C LEU A 78 2.27 -2.18 2.13
N VAL A 79 3.02 -2.06 3.23
CA VAL A 79 4.07 -1.05 3.41
C VAL A 79 5.39 -1.76 3.63
N ALA A 80 6.42 -1.33 2.93
CA ALA A 80 7.77 -1.84 3.06
C ALA A 80 8.78 -0.70 3.17
N VAL A 81 9.94 -1.03 3.73
CA VAL A 81 11.09 -0.14 3.85
C VAL A 81 12.33 -0.84 3.32
N HIS A 82 13.24 -0.06 2.76
CA HIS A 82 14.63 -0.42 2.52
C HIS A 82 15.50 0.66 3.14
N ASP A 83 16.15 0.31 4.23
CA ASP A 83 17.08 1.14 4.99
C ASP A 83 18.36 0.32 5.27
N TRP A 84 19.09 0.66 6.33
CA TRP A 84 20.33 -0.01 6.75
C TRP A 84 20.13 -1.45 7.23
N ASP A 85 18.92 -1.82 7.67
CA ASP A 85 18.54 -3.20 8.03
C ASP A 85 18.17 -4.03 6.79
N GLY A 86 18.14 -3.41 5.62
CA GLY A 86 17.75 -4.02 4.35
C GLY A 86 16.23 -3.97 4.07
N PRO A 87 15.80 -4.54 2.94
CA PRO A 87 14.43 -4.45 2.48
C PRO A 87 13.53 -5.41 3.25
N ARG A 88 12.43 -4.90 3.82
CA ARG A 88 11.46 -5.70 4.57
C ARG A 88 10.06 -5.11 4.52
N VAL A 89 9.06 -5.98 4.62
CA VAL A 89 7.68 -5.58 4.83
C VAL A 89 7.51 -5.10 6.27
N LEU A 90 6.93 -3.91 6.45
CA LEU A 90 6.61 -3.34 7.76
C LEU A 90 5.23 -3.73 8.25
N GLY A 91 4.27 -3.91 7.34
CA GLY A 91 2.93 -4.31 7.71
C GLY A 91 1.90 -4.18 6.59
N LEU A 92 0.65 -4.46 6.96
CA LEU A 92 -0.51 -4.43 6.07
C LEU A 92 -1.50 -3.35 6.51
N ILE A 93 -2.06 -2.65 5.54
CA ILE A 93 -3.17 -1.73 5.68
C ILE A 93 -4.40 -2.39 5.10
N HIS A 94 -5.42 -2.61 5.94
CA HIS A 94 -6.74 -3.04 5.51
C HIS A 94 -7.58 -1.80 5.17
N LEU A 95 -7.76 -1.53 3.89
CA LEU A 95 -8.74 -0.52 3.45
C LEU A 95 -10.10 -1.17 3.31
N LYS A 96 -11.07 -0.71 4.09
CA LYS A 96 -12.47 -1.11 3.95
C LYS A 96 -13.22 0.04 3.32
N ASP A 97 -13.75 -0.16 2.12
CA ASP A 97 -14.65 0.82 1.53
C ASP A 97 -15.95 0.84 2.31
N VAL A 98 -16.34 2.04 2.74
CA VAL A 98 -17.65 2.28 3.34
C VAL A 98 -18.64 2.43 2.21
N VAL A 99 -19.41 1.37 1.96
CA VAL A 99 -20.54 1.44 1.03
C VAL A 99 -21.63 2.31 1.68
N LYS A 100 -22.04 3.38 1.00
CA LYS A 100 -23.13 4.24 1.45
C LYS A 100 -24.44 3.44 1.51
N ASP A 101 -25.27 3.73 2.51
CA ASP A 101 -26.61 3.15 2.63
C ASP A 101 -27.42 3.38 1.34
N GLY A 102 -28.19 2.38 0.92
CA GLY A 102 -29.01 2.46 -0.30
C GLY A 102 -28.30 2.04 -1.59
N ILE A 103 -26.97 1.94 -1.62
CA ILE A 103 -26.23 1.53 -2.84
C ILE A 103 -26.55 0.07 -3.20
N ARG A 104 -26.69 -0.81 -2.21
CA ARG A 104 -26.98 -2.23 -2.44
C ARG A 104 -28.38 -2.43 -3.05
N GLU A 105 -29.35 -1.69 -2.51
CA GLU A 105 -30.73 -1.65 -2.95
C GLU A 105 -30.84 -1.06 -4.37
N ARG A 106 -30.12 0.05 -4.62
CA ARG A 106 -30.06 0.69 -5.93
C ARG A 106 -29.45 -0.21 -7.00
N PHE A 107 -28.38 -0.95 -6.69
CA PHE A 107 -27.85 -1.96 -7.59
C PHE A 107 -28.85 -3.11 -7.85
N ALA A 108 -29.65 -3.49 -6.85
CA ALA A 108 -30.70 -4.49 -7.02
C ALA A 108 -31.86 -4.01 -7.90
N GLU A 109 -32.25 -2.73 -7.80
CA GLU A 109 -33.21 -2.09 -8.70
C GLU A 109 -32.71 -2.04 -10.14
N LEU A 110 -31.48 -1.57 -10.36
CA LEU A 110 -30.87 -1.53 -11.69
C LEU A 110 -30.86 -2.92 -12.34
N ARG A 111 -30.50 -3.96 -11.59
CA ARG A 111 -30.55 -5.36 -12.08
C ARG A 111 -31.97 -5.82 -12.42
N ARG A 112 -32.98 -5.47 -11.61
CA ARG A 112 -34.39 -5.78 -11.89
C ARG A 112 -34.90 -5.09 -13.16
N MET A 113 -34.36 -3.92 -13.49
CA MET A 113 -34.65 -3.20 -14.75
C MET A 113 -33.89 -3.76 -15.96
N GLY A 114 -33.10 -4.83 -15.79
CA GLY A 114 -32.30 -5.43 -16.86
C GLY A 114 -30.96 -4.71 -17.11
N ILE A 115 -30.58 -3.75 -16.27
CA ILE A 115 -29.32 -3.02 -16.39
C ILE A 115 -28.22 -3.84 -15.71
N ARG A 116 -27.23 -4.26 -16.51
CA ARG A 116 -26.04 -4.96 -16.01
C ARG A 116 -24.95 -3.95 -15.64
N THR A 117 -24.52 -3.96 -14.39
CA THR A 117 -23.36 -3.19 -13.93
C THR A 117 -22.10 -4.05 -14.02
N VAL A 118 -21.05 -3.49 -14.62
CA VAL A 118 -19.71 -4.04 -14.69
C VAL A 118 -18.82 -3.12 -13.86
N MET A 119 -17.98 -3.69 -12.99
CA MET A 119 -16.95 -2.94 -12.26
C MET A 119 -15.72 -2.74 -13.12
#